data_AF-A0A1V4T9N8-F1
#
_entry.id   AF-A0A1V4T9N8-F1
#
_cell.length_a   1.000
_cell.length_b   1.000
_cell.length_c   1.000
_cell.angle_alpha   90.00
_cell.angle_beta   90.00
_cell.angle_gamma   90.00
#
_symmetry.space_group_name_H-M   'P 1'
#
loop_
_entity.id
_entity.type
_entity.pdbx_description
1 polymer ?
#
loop_
_entity_poly.entity_id
_entity_poly.type
_entity_poly.pdbx_seq_one_letter_code
_entity_poly.pdbx_strand_id
1 'polypeptide(L)'
;MKASSGHLVLNDRIDYEDIAEVFPEVLKMFLEETDQVPEDPEIMQMFIHLNLVELQANRKPEGYNRKGRMRLMFPTNRKEFYVKGSSKSGEVVRVTEKISKLLTRNGLDHELEWNALSCLDG
;
A
#
# COMPACT_ATOMS: atom_id res chain seq x y z
N MET A 1 -4.73 19.12 4.05
CA MET A 1 -5.04 18.17 5.14
C MET A 1 -3.76 17.50 5.62
N LYS A 2 -3.70 16.97 6.86
CA LYS A 2 -2.63 16.07 7.33
C LYS A 2 -3.25 14.80 7.91
N ALA A 3 -2.61 13.65 7.72
CA ALA A 3 -3.05 12.36 8.25
C ALA A 3 -1.86 11.51 8.69
N SER A 4 -2.04 10.63 9.68
CA SER A 4 -1.04 9.64 10.10
C SER A 4 -1.17 8.34 9.31
N SER A 5 -2.35 8.08 8.75
CA SER A 5 -2.57 6.98 7.81
C SER A 5 -3.61 7.33 6.76
N GLY A 6 -3.46 6.74 5.58
CA GLY A 6 -4.45 6.73 4.51
C GLY A 6 -4.71 5.30 4.07
N HIS A 7 -5.98 4.89 4.14
CA HIS A 7 -6.44 3.53 3.91
C HIS A 7 -7.19 3.46 2.57
N LEU A 8 -6.83 2.48 1.76
CA LEU A 8 -7.43 2.15 0.48
C LEU A 8 -8.28 0.90 0.71
N VAL A 9 -9.57 1.12 0.99
CA VAL A 9 -10.51 0.06 1.33
C VAL A 9 -11.07 -0.50 0.05
N LEU A 10 -10.71 -1.74 -0.28
CA LEU A 10 -11.08 -2.35 -1.54
C LEU A 10 -12.55 -2.76 -1.53
N ASN A 11 -13.19 -2.65 -2.68
CA ASN A 11 -14.52 -3.21 -2.89
C ASN A 11 -14.52 -4.72 -2.59
N ASP A 12 -15.59 -5.26 -2.00
CA ASP A 12 -15.71 -6.68 -1.62
C ASP A 12 -15.44 -7.65 -2.79
N ARG A 13 -15.66 -7.18 -4.03
CA ARG A 13 -15.44 -7.93 -5.27
C ARG A 13 -13.99 -8.04 -5.73
N ILE A 14 -13.07 -7.29 -5.14
CA ILE A 14 -11.66 -7.23 -5.58
C ILE A 14 -10.82 -8.13 -4.70
N ASP A 15 -10.28 -9.22 -5.22
CA ASP A 15 -9.39 -10.15 -4.53
C ASP A 15 -7.94 -9.67 -4.50
N TYR A 16 -7.09 -10.32 -3.70
CA TYR A 16 -5.66 -9.95 -3.65
C TYR A 16 -4.99 -10.20 -5.01
N GLU A 17 -5.42 -11.22 -5.74
CA GLU A 17 -4.89 -11.51 -7.07
C GLU A 17 -5.14 -10.39 -8.08
N ASP A 18 -6.24 -9.64 -7.95
CA ASP A 18 -6.56 -8.49 -8.82
C ASP A 18 -5.56 -7.33 -8.63
N ILE A 19 -4.91 -7.25 -7.46
CA ILE A 19 -3.88 -6.24 -7.17
C ILE A 19 -2.54 -6.62 -7.81
N ALA A 20 -2.31 -7.91 -8.08
CA ALA A 20 -1.01 -8.43 -8.51
C ALA A 20 -0.48 -7.72 -9.77
N GLU A 21 -1.35 -7.39 -10.72
CA GLU A 21 -0.99 -6.73 -11.97
C GLU A 21 -0.40 -5.33 -11.73
N VAL A 22 -1.01 -4.54 -10.84
CA VAL A 22 -0.61 -3.14 -10.58
C VAL A 22 0.41 -3.01 -9.44
N PHE A 23 0.56 -4.03 -8.60
CA PHE A 23 1.37 -3.95 -7.38
C PHE A 23 2.83 -3.52 -7.59
N PRO A 24 3.55 -3.96 -8.65
CA PRO A 24 4.94 -3.50 -8.87
C PRO A 24 5.03 -1.98 -9.04
N GLU A 25 4.06 -1.37 -9.72
CA GLU A 25 3.99 0.08 -9.90
C GLU A 25 3.60 0.79 -8.60
N VAL A 26 2.66 0.22 -7.83
CA VAL A 26 2.29 0.73 -6.49
C VAL A 26 3.51 0.76 -5.56
N LEU A 27 4.25 -0.34 -5.46
CA LEU A 27 5.41 -0.43 -4.58
C LEU A 27 6.52 0.51 -5.03
N LYS A 28 6.81 0.57 -6.33
CA LYS A 28 7.81 1.50 -6.88
C LYS A 28 7.45 2.95 -6.59
N MET A 29 6.23 3.36 -6.92
CA MET A 29 5.75 4.72 -6.63
C MET A 29 5.84 5.04 -5.14
N PHE A 30 5.40 4.12 -4.28
CA PHE A 30 5.48 4.30 -2.83
C PHE A 30 6.92 4.57 -2.36
N LEU A 31 7.89 3.77 -2.82
CA LEU A 31 9.28 3.91 -2.42
C LEU A 31 9.93 5.18 -2.98
N GLU A 32 9.62 5.55 -4.23
CA GLU A 32 10.08 6.80 -4.84
C GLU A 32 9.53 8.03 -4.11
N GLU A 33 8.23 8.06 -3.82
CA GLU A 33 7.60 9.22 -3.18
C GLU A 33 7.96 9.39 -1.69
N THR A 34 8.52 8.34 -1.07
CA THR A 34 8.90 8.34 0.35
C THR A 34 10.41 8.39 0.57
N ASP A 35 11.20 8.48 -0.51
CA ASP A 35 12.67 8.41 -0.51
C ASP A 35 13.20 7.11 0.14
N GLN A 36 12.54 5.98 -0.13
CA GLN A 36 12.84 4.65 0.43
C GLN A 36 13.26 3.62 -0.63
N VAL A 37 13.58 4.05 -1.84
CA VAL A 37 14.10 3.18 -2.92
C VAL A 37 15.42 2.54 -2.46
N PRO A 38 15.55 1.19 -2.49
CA PRO A 38 16.81 0.53 -2.22
C PRO A 38 17.89 0.96 -3.22
N GLU A 39 19.13 1.11 -2.75
CA GLU A 39 20.28 1.41 -3.63
C GLU A 39 20.55 0.25 -4.60
N ASP A 40 20.34 -0.98 -4.14
CA ASP A 40 20.52 -2.20 -4.93
C ASP A 40 19.22 -2.57 -5.68
N PRO A 41 19.23 -2.58 -7.03
CA PRO A 41 18.10 -3.00 -7.84
C PRO A 41 17.63 -4.44 -7.56
N GLU A 42 18.52 -5.34 -7.16
CA GLU A 42 18.16 -6.74 -6.85
C GLU A 42 17.28 -6.81 -5.59
N ILE A 43 17.53 -5.94 -4.61
CA ILE A 43 16.69 -5.83 -3.40
C ILE A 43 15.29 -5.33 -3.78
N MET A 44 15.19 -4.37 -4.71
CA MET A 44 13.90 -3.89 -5.21
C MET A 44 13.12 -5.02 -5.89
N GLN A 45 13.79 -5.79 -6.77
CA GLN A 45 13.16 -6.93 -7.45
C GLN A 45 12.72 -8.01 -6.46
N MET A 46 13.53 -8.28 -5.42
CA MET A 46 13.16 -9.21 -4.36
C MET A 46 11.89 -8.75 -3.62
N PHE A 47 11.75 -7.45 -3.29
CA PHE A 47 10.54 -6.95 -2.63
C PHE A 47 9.30 -7.08 -3.51
N ILE A 48 9.41 -6.79 -4.81
CA ILE A 48 8.32 -7.01 -5.75
C ILE A 48 7.95 -8.50 -5.79
N HIS A 49 8.94 -9.38 -5.99
CA HIS A 49 8.73 -10.81 -6.13
C HIS A 49 8.01 -11.43 -4.93
N LEU A 50 8.48 -11.14 -3.70
CA LEU A 50 7.89 -11.69 -2.48
C LEU A 50 6.41 -11.32 -2.31
N ASN A 51 6.04 -10.08 -2.67
CA ASN A 51 4.65 -9.65 -2.60
C ASN A 51 3.81 -10.24 -3.73
N LEU A 52 4.34 -10.32 -4.96
CA LEU A 52 3.63 -10.92 -6.09
C LEU A 52 3.30 -12.39 -5.86
N VAL A 53 4.22 -13.16 -5.26
CA VAL A 53 3.97 -14.58 -4.93
C VAL A 53 2.76 -14.75 -4.03
N GLU A 54 2.58 -13.86 -3.05
CA GLU A 54 1.40 -13.88 -2.17
C GLU A 54 0.14 -13.42 -2.91
N LEU A 55 0.21 -12.29 -3.61
CA LEU A 55 -0.93 -11.73 -4.34
C LEU A 55 -1.46 -12.72 -5.40
N GLN A 56 -0.58 -13.32 -6.20
CA GLN A 56 -0.95 -14.30 -7.23
C GLN A 56 -1.55 -15.59 -6.67
N ALA A 57 -1.25 -15.90 -5.41
CA ALA A 57 -1.88 -17.00 -4.70
C ALA A 57 -3.13 -16.57 -3.92
N ASN A 58 -3.65 -15.36 -4.19
CA ASN A 58 -4.75 -14.71 -3.51
C ASN A 58 -4.57 -14.67 -1.97
N ARG A 59 -3.33 -14.43 -1.52
CA ARG A 59 -2.95 -14.30 -0.12
C ARG A 59 -2.50 -12.88 0.21
N LYS A 60 -2.62 -12.54 1.49
CA LYS A 60 -2.22 -11.24 2.04
C LYS A 60 -0.70 -11.04 1.85
N PRO A 61 -0.26 -10.03 1.09
CA PRO A 61 1.15 -9.72 0.95
C PRO A 61 1.70 -8.98 2.18
N GLU A 62 3.02 -8.83 2.26
CA GLU A 62 3.66 -8.06 3.35
C GLU A 62 3.55 -6.54 3.11
N GLY A 63 3.45 -6.12 1.85
CA GLY A 63 3.63 -4.74 1.42
C GLY A 63 5.08 -4.29 1.59
N TYR A 64 5.25 -3.12 2.23
CA TYR A 64 6.53 -2.59 2.69
C TYR A 64 6.43 -2.22 4.18
N ASN A 65 6.39 -3.24 5.03
CA ASN A 65 6.29 -3.10 6.49
C ASN A 65 7.67 -3.10 7.17
N ARG A 66 8.53 -2.17 6.78
CA ARG A 66 9.89 -2.04 7.34
C ARG A 66 10.00 -0.80 8.23
N LYS A 67 11.02 -0.76 9.09
CA LYS A 67 11.39 0.48 9.78
C LYS A 67 11.81 1.51 8.73
N GLY A 68 11.27 2.72 8.82
CA GLY A 68 11.44 3.75 7.81
C GLY A 68 10.51 4.93 8.07
N ARG A 69 10.47 5.86 7.12
CA ARG A 69 9.64 7.08 7.18
C ARG A 69 8.16 6.75 7.08
N MET A 70 7.81 5.84 6.18
CA MET A 70 6.46 5.33 5.96
C MET A 70 6.46 3.83 5.71
N ARG A 71 5.29 3.22 5.92
CA ARG A 71 5.02 1.82 5.64
C ARG A 71 3.82 1.70 4.71
N LEU A 72 3.88 0.71 3.82
CA LEU A 72 2.74 0.22 3.06
C LEU A 72 2.33 -1.11 3.69
N MET A 73 1.11 -1.21 4.21
CA MET A 73 0.70 -2.37 5.01
C MET A 73 -0.63 -2.95 4.56
N PHE A 74 -0.73 -4.27 4.66
CA PHE A 74 -1.93 -5.06 4.41
C PHE A 74 -2.39 -5.69 5.74
N PRO A 75 -3.50 -5.22 6.33
CA PRO A 75 -4.06 -5.81 7.54
C PRO A 75 -4.76 -7.14 7.25
N THR A 76 -4.99 -7.93 8.29
CA THR A 76 -5.57 -9.28 8.16
C THR A 76 -7.10 -9.30 8.30
N ASN A 77 -7.68 -8.27 8.93
CA ASN A 77 -9.08 -8.22 9.33
C ASN A 77 -9.99 -7.50 8.33
N ARG A 78 -9.43 -6.76 7.37
CA ARG A 78 -10.19 -5.98 6.38
C ARG A 78 -9.47 -6.03 5.04
N LYS A 79 -10.25 -6.13 3.96
CA LYS A 79 -9.76 -6.11 2.58
C LYS A 79 -9.37 -4.68 2.20
N GLU A 80 -8.24 -4.24 2.72
CA GLU A 80 -7.68 -2.93 2.48
C GLU A 80 -6.16 -3.02 2.44
N PHE A 81 -5.53 -1.91 2.08
CA PHE A 81 -4.15 -1.66 2.43
C PHE A 81 -3.94 -0.17 2.65
N TYR A 82 -2.91 0.19 3.40
CA TYR A 82 -2.78 1.56 3.86
C TYR A 82 -1.34 2.03 3.94
N VAL A 83 -1.17 3.34 3.75
CA VAL A 83 0.08 4.05 4.00
C VAL A 83 0.06 4.55 5.44
N LYS A 84 1.08 4.22 6.23
CA LYS A 84 1.25 4.71 7.61
C LYS A 84 2.54 5.51 7.72
N GLY A 85 2.43 6.76 8.12
CA GLY A 85 3.56 7.60 8.49
C GLY A 85 3.94 7.43 9.96
N SER A 86 5.14 7.88 10.32
CA SER A 86 5.57 7.97 11.72
C SER A 86 4.82 9.04 12.53
N SER A 87 4.28 10.06 11.84
CA SER A 87 3.44 11.11 12.42
C SER A 87 2.42 11.64 11.38
N LYS A 88 1.50 12.52 11.81
CA LYS A 88 0.54 13.16 10.90
C LYS A 88 1.24 14.11 9.93
N SER A 89 1.18 13.85 8.63
CA SER A 89 1.81 14.69 7.61
C SER A 89 0.91 14.86 6.38
N GLY A 90 1.16 15.92 5.61
CA GLY A 90 0.53 16.09 4.30
C GLY A 90 1.12 15.14 3.25
N GLU A 91 2.30 14.60 3.52
CA GLU A 91 2.95 13.62 2.65
C GLU A 91 2.23 12.28 2.65
N VAL A 92 1.76 11.79 3.81
CA VAL A 92 0.92 10.58 3.88
C VAL A 92 -0.31 10.74 2.97
N VAL A 93 -0.95 11.91 3.02
CA VAL A 93 -2.10 12.23 2.17
C VAL A 93 -1.71 12.18 0.70
N ARG A 94 -0.65 12.91 0.31
CA ARG A 94 -0.16 12.95 -1.07
C ARG A 94 0.19 11.57 -1.64
N VAL A 95 0.92 10.74 -0.88
CA VAL A 95 1.32 9.39 -1.30
C VAL A 95 0.10 8.49 -1.47
N THR A 96 -0.81 8.49 -0.48
CA THR A 96 -2.03 7.68 -0.54
C THR A 96 -2.92 8.09 -1.73
N GLU A 97 -3.10 9.39 -1.98
CA GLU A 97 -3.87 9.88 -3.13
C GLU A 97 -3.23 9.50 -4.49
N LYS A 98 -1.90 9.47 -4.58
CA LYS A 98 -1.21 9.01 -5.79
C LYS A 98 -1.45 7.53 -6.03
N ILE A 99 -1.36 6.70 -4.98
CA ILE A 99 -1.67 5.27 -5.07
C ILE A 99 -3.15 5.08 -5.45
N SER A 100 -4.08 5.79 -4.81
CA SER A 100 -5.51 5.77 -5.14
C SER A 100 -5.76 6.03 -6.62
N LYS A 101 -5.17 7.10 -7.18
CA LYS A 101 -5.27 7.41 -8.61
C LYS A 101 -4.73 6.29 -9.50
N LEU A 102 -3.66 5.62 -9.09
CA LEU A 102 -3.10 4.49 -9.82
C LEU A 102 -4.06 3.28 -9.80
N LEU A 103 -4.64 2.95 -8.65
CA LEU A 103 -5.63 1.88 -8.53
C LEU A 103 -6.86 2.16 -9.41
N THR A 104 -7.43 3.36 -9.33
CA THR A 104 -8.61 3.74 -10.12
C THR A 104 -8.34 3.63 -11.63
N ARG A 105 -7.15 4.02 -12.09
CA ARG A 105 -6.75 3.89 -13.51
C ARG A 105 -6.68 2.44 -13.99
N ASN A 106 -6.41 1.51 -13.08
CA ASN A 106 -6.35 0.07 -13.35
C ASN A 106 -7.66 -0.65 -12.99
N GLY A 107 -8.77 0.08 -12.79
CA GLY A 107 -10.07 -0.51 -12.53
C GLY A 107 -10.27 -1.08 -11.12
N LEU A 108 -9.37 -0.81 -10.19
CA LEU A 108 -9.48 -1.25 -8.80
C LEU A 108 -10.25 -0.22 -7.98
N ASP A 109 -11.56 -0.45 -7.86
CA ASP A 109 -12.49 0.37 -7.08
C ASP A 109 -12.21 0.29 -5.57
N HIS A 110 -12.18 1.44 -4.91
CA HIS A 110 -11.84 1.54 -3.50
C HIS A 110 -12.32 2.84 -2.88
N GLU A 111 -12.50 2.82 -1.57
CA GLU A 111 -12.75 4.00 -0.75
C GLU A 111 -11.46 4.49 -0.09
N LEU A 112 -11.39 5.80 0.16
CA LEU A 112 -10.29 6.43 0.89
C LEU A 112 -10.72 6.84 2.29
N GLU A 113 -10.08 6.26 3.30
CA GLU A 113 -10.28 6.62 4.70
C GLU A 113 -8.98 7.17 5.33
N TRP A 114 -9.10 8.16 6.21
CA TRP A 114 -7.95 8.80 6.86
C TRP A 114 -7.94 8.54 8.36
N ASN A 115 -6.77 8.19 8.91
CA ASN A 115 -6.57 7.93 10.34
C ASN A 115 -7.45 6.80 10.92
N ALA A 116 -7.82 5.80 10.11
CA ALA A 116 -8.71 4.71 10.51
C ALA A 116 -8.01 3.60 11.31
N LEU A 117 -6.71 3.70 11.61
CA LEU A 117 -5.96 2.63 12.32
C LEU A 117 -6.60 2.15 13.63
N SER A 118 -7.34 3.00 14.34
CA SER A 118 -8.06 2.63 15.56
C SER A 118 -9.14 1.56 15.36
N CYS A 119 -9.53 1.24 14.13
CA CYS A 119 -10.45 0.13 13.83
C CYS A 119 -9.72 -1.19 13.50
N LEU A 120 -8.39 -1.22 13.48
CA LEU A 120 -7.58 -2.39 13.12
C LEU A 120 -6.81 -3.00 14.29
N ASP A 121 -6.72 -2.29 15.42
CA ASP A 121 -6.17 -2.79 16.68
C ASP A 121 -7.30 -3.47 17.47
N GLY A 122 -7.66 -4.69 17.05
CA GLY A 122 -8.57 -5.61 17.75
C GLY A 122 -7.86 -6.87 18.19
#